data_AF-A0A1A9QET6-F1
#
_entry.id   AF-A0A1A9QET6-F1
#
_cell.length_a   1.000
_cell.length_b   1.000
_cell.length_c   1.000
_cell.angle_alpha   90.00
_cell.angle_beta   90.00
_cell.angle_gamma   90.00
#
_symmetry.space_group_name_H-M   'P 1'
#
loop_
_entity.id
_entity.type
_entity.pdbx_description
1 polymer ?
#
loop_
_entity_poly.entity_id
_entity_poly.type
_entity_poly.pdbx_seq_one_letter_code
_entity_poly.pdbx_strand_id
1 'polypeptide(L)'
;MAIKHILITDVGVSTIAEGVGVGFYLTNNYTIEQLLNKENPKKVSLKKELANKAEWLEKWKEYIKANKTGENFKDEDAWKLKEWNTIKTQENQVPDAFAEKCEEKLNDKVAGSKDPKYIEFVGWCVK
;
A
#
# COMPACT_ATOMS: atom_id res chain seq x y z
N MET A 1 9.83 35.14 35.25
CA MET A 1 9.88 35.02 33.77
C MET A 1 10.43 33.65 33.45
N ALA A 2 9.82 32.97 32.48
CA ALA A 2 9.68 31.52 32.41
C ALA A 2 10.98 30.71 32.25
N ILE A 3 11.04 29.60 32.99
CA ILE A 3 11.84 28.42 32.65
C ILE A 3 11.11 27.74 31.48
N LYS A 4 11.73 27.65 30.31
CA LYS A 4 11.25 26.83 29.20
C LYS A 4 12.13 25.59 29.09
N HIS A 5 11.50 24.43 29.34
CA HIS A 5 12.04 23.11 29.08
C HIS A 5 12.45 22.97 27.61
N ILE A 6 13.70 22.58 27.36
CA ILE A 6 14.13 22.05 26.07
C ILE A 6 13.90 20.54 26.15
N LEU A 7 12.92 20.05 25.38
CA LEU A 7 12.66 18.62 25.21
C LEU A 7 13.76 18.03 24.34
N ILE A 8 14.51 17.09 24.91
CA ILE A 8 15.38 16.17 24.18
C ILE A 8 14.45 15.10 23.62
N THR A 9 14.15 15.13 22.31
CA THR A 9 13.65 13.94 21.62
C THR A 9 14.86 13.20 21.08
N ASP A 10 15.21 12.13 21.78
CA ASP A 10 16.28 11.18 21.49
C ASP A 10 16.18 10.69 20.03
N VAL A 11 17.14 11.08 19.18
CA VAL A 11 17.52 10.27 18.03
C VAL A 11 18.81 9.59 18.45
N GLY A 12 18.70 8.34 18.88
CA GLY A 12 19.85 7.50 19.19
C GLY A 12 20.75 7.36 17.96
N VAL A 13 21.83 8.13 17.92
CA VAL A 13 22.93 7.94 16.98
C VAL A 13 23.82 6.87 17.58
N SER A 14 23.69 5.63 17.11
CA SER A 14 24.67 4.59 17.36
C SER A 14 25.95 4.92 16.58
N THR A 15 27.05 5.06 17.31
CA THR A 15 28.39 5.28 16.79
C THR A 15 28.80 4.15 15.85
N ILE A 16 29.21 4.47 14.62
CA ILE A 16 30.00 3.54 13.79
C ILE A 16 31.47 3.98 13.82
N ALA A 17 32.31 3.05 14.26
CA ALA A 17 33.74 3.06 13.96
C ALA A 17 33.92 2.81 12.45
N GLU A 18 34.81 3.58 11.83
CA GLU A 18 35.45 3.36 10.52
C GLU A 18 34.66 2.54 9.48
N GLY A 19 33.76 3.25 8.80
CA GLY A 19 33.17 2.83 7.55
C GLY A 19 32.31 3.95 7.01
N VAL A 20 32.83 4.76 6.07
CA VAL A 20 32.03 5.76 5.37
C VAL A 20 31.13 5.02 4.36
N GLY A 21 30.15 4.29 4.89
CA GLY A 21 28.98 3.90 4.13
C GLY A 21 28.10 5.14 4.04
N VAL A 22 28.35 5.99 3.04
CA VAL A 22 27.29 6.89 2.56
C VAL A 22 26.17 5.99 2.05
N GLY A 23 25.23 5.68 2.94
CA GLY A 23 23.93 5.15 2.56
C GLY A 23 23.30 6.17 1.64
N PHE A 24 23.53 6.00 0.34
CA PHE A 24 22.96 6.81 -0.70
C PHE A 24 21.46 6.50 -0.69
N TYR A 25 20.70 7.24 0.14
CA TYR A 25 19.25 7.29 0.05
C TYR A 25 18.92 7.97 -1.26
N LEU A 26 19.02 7.21 -2.35
CA LEU A 26 18.39 7.55 -3.61
C LEU A 26 16.90 7.62 -3.33
N THR A 27 16.38 8.82 -3.09
CA THR A 27 14.95 9.09 -3.21
C THR A 27 14.58 9.06 -4.68
N ASN A 28 14.72 7.89 -5.31
CA ASN A 28 14.15 7.65 -6.62
C ASN A 28 12.63 7.58 -6.44
N ASN A 29 11.94 8.66 -6.78
CA ASN A 29 10.48 8.72 -6.75
C ASN A 29 9.88 8.00 -7.98
N TYR A 30 9.85 6.67 -7.93
CA TYR A 30 9.15 5.85 -8.91
C TYR A 30 7.64 5.95 -8.70
N THR A 31 6.85 5.89 -9.78
CA THR A 31 5.45 5.48 -9.63
C THR A 31 5.39 4.00 -9.26
N ILE A 32 4.28 3.56 -8.68
CA ILE A 32 4.03 2.13 -8.42
C ILE A 32 4.15 1.32 -9.72
N GLU A 33 3.63 1.81 -10.84
CA GLU A 33 3.77 1.15 -12.14
C GLU A 33 5.24 0.98 -12.57
N GLN A 34 6.02 2.06 -12.51
CA GLN A 34 7.44 2.04 -12.87
C GLN A 34 8.21 1.04 -11.99
N LEU A 35 7.92 1.04 -10.69
CA LEU A 35 8.56 0.16 -9.74
C LEU A 35 8.12 -1.31 -9.92
N LEU A 36 6.85 -1.57 -10.24
CA LEU A 36 6.35 -2.91 -10.55
C LEU A 36 7.10 -3.50 -11.75
N ASN A 37 7.18 -2.73 -12.84
CA ASN A 37 7.88 -3.16 -14.05
C ASN A 37 9.38 -3.40 -13.82
N LYS A 38 9.99 -2.65 -12.90
CA LYS A 38 11.41 -2.77 -12.55
C LYS A 38 11.70 -3.97 -11.64
N GLU A 39 10.99 -4.09 -10.53
CA GLU A 39 11.30 -5.05 -9.45
C GLU A 39 10.57 -6.39 -9.64
N ASN A 40 9.42 -6.38 -10.34
CA ASN A 40 8.57 -7.55 -10.54
C ASN A 40 8.08 -7.65 -11.99
N PRO A 41 8.97 -7.75 -13.00
CA PRO A 41 8.59 -7.70 -14.42
C PRO A 41 7.66 -8.83 -14.89
N LYS A 42 7.53 -9.90 -14.10
CA LYS A 42 6.62 -11.02 -14.37
C LYS A 42 5.21 -10.78 -13.82
N LYS A 43 5.06 -9.84 -12.89
CA LYS A 43 3.80 -9.51 -12.26
C LYS A 43 3.07 -8.46 -13.09
N VAL A 44 1.75 -8.58 -13.16
CA VAL A 44 0.92 -7.68 -13.98
C VAL A 44 -0.16 -7.07 -13.11
N SER A 45 -0.32 -5.75 -13.21
CA SER A 45 -1.46 -5.06 -12.60
C SER A 45 -2.74 -5.62 -13.21
N LEU A 46 -3.66 -6.02 -12.34
CA LEU A 46 -5.01 -6.34 -12.74
C LEU A 46 -5.65 -5.08 -13.32
N LYS A 47 -6.20 -5.19 -14.53
CA LYS A 47 -6.91 -4.10 -15.21
C LYS A 47 -8.40 -4.22 -14.92
N LYS A 48 -9.11 -3.09 -14.75
CA LYS A 48 -10.56 -3.08 -14.49
C LYS A 48 -11.35 -3.81 -15.58
N GLU A 49 -10.87 -3.78 -16.82
CA GLU A 49 -11.45 -4.52 -17.96
C GLU A 49 -11.51 -6.05 -17.74
N LEU A 50 -10.74 -6.58 -16.77
CA LEU A 50 -10.71 -7.99 -16.39
C LEU A 50 -11.42 -8.27 -15.06
N ALA A 51 -12.14 -7.30 -14.48
CA ALA A 51 -12.70 -7.30 -13.11
C ALA A 51 -13.53 -8.53 -12.70
N ASN A 52 -13.96 -9.36 -13.64
CA ASN A 52 -14.77 -10.57 -13.37
C ASN A 52 -14.00 -11.90 -13.50
N LYS A 53 -12.67 -11.88 -13.60
CA LYS A 53 -11.85 -13.11 -13.53
C LYS A 53 -11.59 -13.50 -12.08
N ALA A 54 -11.44 -14.80 -11.83
CA ALA A 54 -11.19 -15.37 -10.50
C ALA A 54 -10.07 -14.66 -9.71
N GLU A 55 -9.07 -14.15 -10.44
CA GLU A 55 -7.92 -13.39 -9.90
C GLU A 55 -8.35 -12.11 -9.17
N TRP A 56 -9.33 -11.36 -9.68
CA TRP A 56 -9.85 -10.17 -9.00
C TRP A 56 -10.62 -10.51 -7.73
N LEU A 57 -11.34 -11.64 -7.75
CA LEU A 57 -12.12 -12.05 -6.60
C LEU A 57 -11.26 -12.47 -5.42
N GLU A 58 -10.14 -13.15 -5.70
CA GLU A 58 -9.14 -13.49 -4.69
C GLU A 58 -8.59 -12.22 -4.03
N LYS A 59 -8.18 -11.24 -4.84
CA LYS A 59 -7.64 -9.97 -4.34
C LYS A 59 -8.64 -9.16 -3.53
N TRP A 60 -9.90 -9.15 -3.94
CA TRP A 60 -10.97 -8.50 -3.19
C TRP A 60 -11.17 -9.16 -1.80
N LYS A 61 -11.14 -10.48 -1.73
CA LYS A 61 -11.23 -11.22 -0.46
C LYS A 61 -10.04 -10.93 0.45
N GLU A 62 -8.83 -10.83 -0.11
CA GLU A 62 -7.64 -10.42 0.64
C GLU A 62 -7.78 -9.00 1.20
N TYR A 63 -8.29 -8.07 0.41
CA TYR A 63 -8.57 -6.70 0.83
C TYR A 63 -9.59 -6.65 1.97
N ILE A 64 -10.71 -7.35 1.83
CA ILE A 64 -11.72 -7.48 2.88
C ILE A 64 -11.09 -8.00 4.17
N LYS A 65 -10.30 -9.08 4.08
CA LYS A 65 -9.67 -9.72 5.25
C LYS A 65 -8.72 -8.76 5.97
N ALA A 66 -7.94 -7.96 5.24
CA ALA A 66 -7.06 -6.95 5.82
C ALA A 66 -7.83 -5.82 6.55
N ASN A 67 -9.10 -5.64 6.19
CA ASN A 67 -10.00 -4.63 6.75
C ASN A 67 -11.02 -5.20 7.75
N LYS A 68 -10.77 -6.40 8.29
CA LYS A 68 -11.50 -6.98 9.44
C LYS A 68 -10.70 -6.85 10.75
N THR A 69 -11.41 -6.90 11.87
CA THR A 69 -10.89 -7.07 13.24
C THR A 69 -11.62 -8.25 13.88
N GLY A 70 -10.98 -9.42 13.87
CA GLY A 70 -11.68 -10.68 14.14
C GLY A 70 -12.72 -10.97 13.06
N GLU A 71 -13.96 -11.21 13.47
CA GLU A 71 -15.09 -11.44 12.56
C GLU A 71 -15.78 -10.16 12.07
N ASN A 72 -15.47 -9.01 12.69
CA ASN A 72 -16.12 -7.74 12.39
C ASN A 72 -15.34 -6.94 11.35
N PHE A 73 -16.06 -6.17 10.52
CA PHE A 73 -15.44 -5.22 9.62
C PHE A 73 -15.09 -3.92 10.34
N LYS A 74 -13.99 -3.28 9.92
CA LYS A 74 -13.69 -1.89 10.31
C LYS A 74 -14.74 -0.95 9.70
N ASP A 75 -14.99 0.17 10.37
CA ASP A 75 -15.91 1.21 9.87
C ASP A 75 -15.36 1.95 8.66
N GLU A 76 -14.03 2.12 8.61
CA GLU A 76 -13.28 2.62 7.46
C GLU A 76 -12.24 1.59 7.03
N ASP A 77 -12.12 1.37 5.73
CA ASP A 77 -11.09 0.56 5.11
C ASP A 77 -9.81 1.35 4.80
N ALA A 78 -8.71 0.64 4.59
CA ALA A 78 -7.39 1.20 4.36
C ALA A 78 -7.35 2.24 3.22
N TRP A 79 -8.17 2.07 2.18
CA TRP A 79 -8.22 2.97 1.03
C TRP A 79 -9.46 3.87 0.97
N LYS A 80 -10.32 3.83 2.00
CA LYS A 80 -11.53 4.64 2.12
C LYS A 80 -12.41 4.53 0.88
N LEU A 81 -12.68 3.29 0.47
CA LEU A 81 -13.51 3.02 -0.70
C LEU A 81 -14.92 3.60 -0.51
N LYS A 82 -15.46 4.16 -1.60
CA LYS A 82 -16.83 4.64 -1.62
C LYS A 82 -17.79 3.49 -1.32
N GLU A 83 -18.83 3.76 -0.55
CA GLU A 83 -19.83 2.75 -0.15
C GLU A 83 -19.24 1.56 0.63
N TRP A 84 -18.08 1.69 1.29
CA TRP A 84 -17.43 0.60 2.04
C TRP A 84 -18.42 -0.20 2.92
N ASN A 85 -19.29 0.49 3.66
CA ASN A 85 -20.28 -0.16 4.54
C ASN A 85 -21.25 -1.11 3.83
N THR A 86 -21.49 -0.88 2.53
CA THR A 86 -22.34 -1.70 1.68
C THR A 86 -21.53 -2.79 0.98
N ILE A 87 -20.38 -2.43 0.40
CA ILE A 87 -19.60 -3.35 -0.45
C ILE A 87 -18.81 -4.37 0.37
N LYS A 88 -18.46 -4.09 1.63
CA LYS A 88 -17.63 -4.97 2.46
C LYS A 88 -18.19 -6.37 2.67
N THR A 89 -19.51 -6.54 2.59
CA THR A 89 -20.18 -7.84 2.75
C THR A 89 -20.26 -8.64 1.44
N GLN A 90 -19.91 -8.03 0.30
CA GLN A 90 -20.03 -8.60 -1.04
C GLN A 90 -18.76 -9.38 -1.42
N GLU A 91 -18.45 -10.46 -0.70
CA GLU A 91 -17.20 -11.22 -0.91
C GLU A 91 -17.09 -11.89 -2.28
N ASN A 92 -18.22 -12.09 -2.98
CA ASN A 92 -18.31 -12.78 -4.26
C ASN A 92 -18.45 -11.84 -5.48
N GLN A 93 -18.39 -10.53 -5.26
CA GLN A 93 -18.53 -9.53 -6.30
C GLN A 93 -17.48 -8.44 -6.08
N VAL A 94 -16.66 -8.19 -7.10
CA VAL A 94 -15.61 -7.18 -7.06
C VAL A 94 -16.26 -5.82 -7.32
N PRO A 95 -16.22 -4.87 -6.36
CA PRO A 95 -16.83 -3.57 -6.56
C PRO A 95 -16.01 -2.72 -7.52
N ASP A 96 -16.67 -1.91 -8.37
CA ASP A 96 -15.99 -0.97 -9.26
C ASP A 96 -15.08 -0.02 -8.49
N ALA A 97 -15.51 0.44 -7.31
CA ALA A 97 -14.71 1.32 -6.45
C ALA A 97 -13.35 0.70 -6.09
N PHE A 98 -13.29 -0.61 -5.84
CA PHE A 98 -12.04 -1.30 -5.54
C PHE A 98 -11.14 -1.40 -6.78
N ALA A 99 -11.73 -1.77 -7.93
CA ALA A 99 -10.98 -1.90 -9.18
C ALA A 99 -10.43 -0.54 -9.67
N GLU A 100 -11.25 0.51 -9.62
CA GLU A 100 -10.84 1.89 -9.91
C GLU A 100 -9.70 2.33 -8.99
N LYS A 101 -9.78 1.96 -7.70
CA LYS A 101 -8.73 2.34 -6.75
C LYS A 101 -7.37 1.73 -7.10
N CYS A 102 -7.34 0.50 -7.60
CA CYS A 102 -6.11 -0.09 -8.11
C CYS A 102 -5.53 0.72 -9.28
N GLU A 103 -6.36 1.17 -10.22
CA GLU A 103 -5.89 1.97 -11.35
C GLU A 103 -5.36 3.34 -10.92
N GLU A 104 -6.02 3.99 -9.96
CA GLU A 104 -5.54 5.25 -9.37
C GLU A 104 -4.16 5.08 -8.73
N LYS A 105 -3.98 4.00 -7.94
CA LYS A 105 -2.77 3.73 -7.16
C LYS A 105 -1.52 3.53 -8.03
N LEU A 106 -1.64 3.11 -9.29
CA LEU A 106 -0.50 2.94 -10.20
C LEU A 106 0.35 4.22 -10.32
N ASN A 107 -0.27 5.39 -10.16
CA ASN A 107 0.37 6.69 -10.28
C ASN A 107 0.99 7.19 -8.96
N ASP A 108 0.74 6.52 -7.84
CA ASP A 108 1.31 6.91 -6.54
C ASP A 108 2.84 6.84 -6.58
N LYS A 109 3.47 7.89 -6.04
CA LYS A 109 4.92 7.91 -5.83
C LYS A 109 5.29 7.12 -4.57
N VAL A 110 6.32 6.29 -4.70
CA VAL A 110 6.82 5.42 -3.65
C VAL A 110 8.34 5.48 -3.57
N ALA A 111 8.87 5.31 -2.35
CA ALA A 111 10.31 5.34 -2.11
C ALA A 111 11.03 4.05 -2.56
N GLY A 112 10.30 2.96 -2.79
CA GLY A 112 10.85 1.67 -3.20
C GLY A 112 9.94 0.50 -2.85
N SER A 113 10.45 -0.72 -3.02
CA SER A 113 9.65 -1.96 -2.86
C SER A 113 9.24 -2.25 -1.41
N LYS A 114 9.85 -1.55 -0.44
CA LYS A 114 9.49 -1.62 0.99
C LYS A 114 8.49 -0.55 1.41
N ASP A 115 8.09 0.35 0.50
CA ASP A 115 7.08 1.36 0.77
C ASP A 115 5.73 0.67 1.03
N PRO A 116 5.02 0.99 2.13
CA PRO A 116 3.72 0.40 2.43
C PRO A 116 2.71 0.51 1.28
N LYS A 117 2.70 1.62 0.53
CA LYS A 117 1.80 1.78 -0.61
C LYS A 117 2.08 0.78 -1.72
N TYR A 118 3.36 0.49 -1.97
CA TYR A 118 3.75 -0.50 -2.96
C TYR A 118 3.41 -1.91 -2.49
N ILE A 119 3.66 -2.23 -1.22
CA ILE A 119 3.33 -3.53 -0.63
C ILE A 119 1.82 -3.78 -0.70
N GLU A 120 1.00 -2.81 -0.31
CA GLU A 120 -0.46 -2.88 -0.40
C GLU A 120 -0.92 -3.09 -1.84
N PHE A 121 -0.39 -2.31 -2.79
CA PHE A 121 -0.75 -2.44 -4.20
C PHE A 121 -0.40 -3.83 -4.75
N VAL A 122 0.81 -4.32 -4.49
CA VAL A 122 1.22 -5.67 -4.92
C VAL A 122 0.36 -6.74 -4.25
N GLY A 123 -0.07 -6.52 -3.02
CA GLY A 123 -0.98 -7.41 -2.31
C GLY A 123 -2.33 -7.51 -2.99
N TRP A 124 -2.93 -6.39 -3.37
CA TRP A 124 -4.37 -6.31 -3.69
C TRP A 124 -4.71 -6.00 -5.16
N CYS A 125 -3.74 -5.67 -6.00
CA CYS A 125 -3.99 -5.22 -7.38
C CYS A 125 -3.19 -5.99 -8.43
N VAL A 126 -2.42 -7.00 -8.04
CA VAL A 126 -1.42 -7.63 -8.91
C VAL A 126 -1.59 -9.14 -8.94
N LYS A 127 -1.32 -9.74 -10.10
CA LYS A 127 -1.19 -11.19 -10.30
C LYS A 127 0.19 -11.59 -10.79
#